data_AF-A0A291QW76-F1
#
_entry.id   AF-A0A291QW76-F1
#
_cell.length_a   1.000
_cell.length_b   1.000
_cell.length_c   1.000
_cell.angle_alpha   90.00
_cell.angle_beta   90.00
_cell.angle_gamma   90.00
#
_symmetry.space_group_name_H-M   'P 1'
#
loop_
_entity.id
_entity.type
_entity.pdbx_description
1 polymer ?
#
loop_
_entity_poly.entity_id
_entity_poly.type
_entity_poly.pdbx_seq_one_letter_code
_entity_poly.pdbx_strand_id
1 'polypeptide(L)'
;MKEEKFPRMLSKKEVQSFIESGEAVYDTALSKEKFMEVYKFSDGRVIFKNPDGKGAYWKSLEQVNEIMVKVEKETEVFNMTGWIKSKENLPTIKEKSLQLLKEKAGKILDYSQQSLSAVSKLKIENIAKERELFYAILYYSCEACAAEINGSVDVEPISGTNYYRPVVKDNKGRVYIPYAEFLESFVEKTKITIAQSIDIELDKFKL
;
A
#
# COMPACT_ATOMS: atom_id res chain seq x y z
N MET A 1 11.82 -35.03 -4.54
CA MET A 1 12.45 -33.93 -3.78
C MET A 1 11.38 -32.94 -3.41
N LYS A 2 11.24 -32.53 -2.14
CA LYS A 2 10.34 -31.44 -1.74
C LYS A 2 10.96 -30.12 -2.22
N GLU A 3 10.21 -29.29 -2.92
CA GLU A 3 10.67 -27.95 -3.30
C GLU A 3 10.96 -27.13 -2.04
N GLU A 4 12.19 -26.63 -1.91
CA GLU A 4 12.52 -25.67 -0.86
C GLU A 4 11.78 -24.36 -1.12
N LYS A 5 10.99 -23.92 -0.13
CA LYS A 5 10.30 -22.63 -0.18
C LYS A 5 11.26 -21.52 0.26
N PHE A 6 11.33 -20.46 -0.55
CA PHE A 6 12.07 -19.24 -0.26
C PHE A 6 11.08 -18.06 -0.09
N PRO A 7 11.34 -17.09 0.82
CA PRO A 7 12.43 -17.11 1.79
C PRO A 7 12.22 -18.22 2.84
N ARG A 8 13.32 -18.81 3.28
CA ARG A 8 13.33 -19.71 4.43
C ARG A 8 13.85 -18.93 5.63
N MET A 9 13.08 -18.91 6.71
CA MET A 9 13.56 -18.36 7.97
C MET A 9 14.56 -19.32 8.60
N LEU A 10 15.73 -18.80 8.95
CA LEU A 10 16.79 -19.51 9.65
C LEU A 10 16.79 -19.13 11.12
N SER A 11 16.95 -20.12 11.99
CA SER A 11 17.28 -19.90 13.38
C SER A 11 18.69 -19.33 13.54
N LYS A 12 18.97 -18.74 14.70
CA LYS A 12 20.32 -18.23 15.04
C LYS A 12 21.41 -19.29 14.89
N LYS A 13 21.11 -20.55 15.25
CA LYS A 13 22.06 -21.66 15.12
C LYS A 13 22.38 -21.98 13.66
N GLU A 14 21.38 -21.97 12.79
CA GLU A 14 21.57 -22.21 11.36
C GLU A 14 22.37 -21.08 10.70
N VAL A 15 22.03 -19.82 10.99
CA VAL A 15 22.79 -18.67 10.48
C VAL A 15 24.25 -18.76 10.92
N GLN A 16 24.49 -19.02 12.20
CA GLN A 16 25.85 -19.15 12.73
C GLN A 16 26.61 -20.31 12.07
N SER A 17 25.96 -21.46 11.88
CA SER A 17 26.55 -22.63 11.22
C SER A 17 27.04 -22.31 9.81
N PHE A 18 26.28 -21.56 9.01
CA PHE A 18 26.70 -21.18 7.65
C PHE A 18 27.85 -20.17 7.63
N ILE A 19 27.90 -19.28 8.63
CA ILE A 19 28.98 -18.28 8.75
C ILE A 19 30.27 -18.96 9.22
N GLU A 20 30.20 -19.82 10.24
CA GLU A 20 31.36 -20.52 10.81
C GLU A 20 31.93 -21.57 9.86
N SER A 21 31.09 -22.23 9.05
CA SER A 21 31.57 -23.15 8.01
C SER A 21 32.23 -22.42 6.82
N GLY A 22 32.09 -21.10 6.72
CA GLY A 22 32.58 -20.30 5.61
C GLY A 22 31.73 -20.42 4.33
N GLU A 23 30.60 -21.13 4.38
CA GLU A 23 29.67 -21.25 3.26
C GLU A 23 29.01 -19.92 2.91
N ALA A 24 28.72 -19.11 3.92
CA ALA A 24 28.15 -17.77 3.76
C ALA A 24 29.15 -16.70 4.24
N VAL A 25 29.62 -15.86 3.32
CA VAL A 25 30.64 -14.83 3.59
C VAL A 25 29.97 -13.46 3.67
N TYR A 26 30.37 -12.65 4.64
CA TYR A 26 29.84 -11.30 4.84
C TYR A 26 30.11 -10.40 3.62
N ASP A 27 29.05 -9.83 3.03
CA ASP A 27 29.13 -8.89 1.91
C ASP A 27 29.01 -7.46 2.44
N THR A 28 30.15 -6.80 2.60
CA THR A 28 30.22 -5.44 3.17
C THR A 28 29.50 -4.40 2.31
N ALA A 29 29.56 -4.53 0.98
CA ALA A 29 28.97 -3.54 0.08
C ALA A 29 27.45 -3.66 0.10
N LEU A 30 26.93 -4.88 -0.04
CA LEU A 30 25.50 -5.14 -0.01
C LEU A 30 24.90 -4.87 1.37
N SER A 31 25.64 -5.14 2.44
CA SER A 31 25.18 -4.83 3.80
C SER A 31 24.99 -3.33 4.03
N LYS A 32 25.89 -2.51 3.47
CA LYS A 32 25.75 -1.05 3.48
C LYS A 32 24.57 -0.59 2.64
N GLU A 33 24.42 -1.13 1.42
CA GLU A 33 23.32 -0.80 0.51
C GLU A 33 21.95 -1.10 1.13
N LYS A 34 21.80 -2.24 1.80
CA LYS A 34 20.52 -2.70 2.38
C LYS A 34 20.34 -2.31 3.85
N PHE A 35 21.29 -1.59 4.45
CA PHE A 35 21.29 -1.19 5.87
C PHE A 35 21.08 -2.36 6.84
N MET A 36 21.59 -3.54 6.52
CA MET A 36 21.49 -4.75 7.35
C MET A 36 22.60 -5.75 7.04
N GLU A 37 22.92 -6.66 7.95
CA GLU A 37 23.99 -7.64 7.70
C GLU A 37 23.57 -8.67 6.64
N VAL A 38 24.32 -8.73 5.54
CA VAL A 38 24.09 -9.65 4.43
C VAL A 38 25.29 -10.56 4.22
N TYR A 39 25.01 -11.85 4.09
CA TYR A 39 26.00 -12.88 3.79
C TYR A 39 25.67 -13.54 2.46
N LYS A 40 26.68 -13.78 1.62
CA LYS A 40 26.54 -14.42 0.31
C LYS A 40 27.19 -15.78 0.29
N PHE A 41 26.54 -16.71 -0.38
CA PHE A 41 27.11 -18.00 -0.77
C PHE A 41 27.77 -17.87 -2.13
N SER A 42 28.69 -18.78 -2.43
CA SER A 42 29.38 -18.86 -3.73
C SER A 42 28.43 -19.13 -4.91
N ASP A 43 27.27 -19.73 -4.65
CA ASP A 43 26.25 -20.04 -5.64
C ASP A 43 25.16 -18.95 -5.76
N GLY A 44 25.39 -17.78 -5.16
CA GLY A 44 24.53 -16.60 -5.31
C GLY A 44 23.37 -16.50 -4.33
N ARG A 45 23.14 -17.52 -3.48
CA ARG A 45 22.18 -17.45 -2.37
C ARG A 45 22.62 -16.41 -1.34
N VAL A 46 21.65 -15.86 -0.60
CA VAL A 46 21.93 -14.79 0.37
C VAL A 46 21.20 -14.99 1.69
N ILE A 47 21.84 -14.60 2.80
CA ILE A 47 21.23 -14.50 4.12
C ILE A 47 21.18 -13.04 4.53
N PHE A 48 19.99 -12.58 4.88
CA PHE A 48 19.77 -11.32 5.57
C PHE A 48 19.65 -11.60 7.05
N LYS A 49 20.64 -11.19 7.84
CA LYS A 49 20.70 -11.46 9.28
C LYS A 49 20.10 -10.29 10.06
N ASN A 50 19.17 -10.62 10.95
CA ASN A 50 18.55 -9.69 11.87
C ASN A 50 19.44 -9.42 13.09
N PRO A 51 19.24 -8.30 13.81
CA PRO A 51 19.98 -8.00 15.03
C PRO A 51 19.84 -9.06 16.15
N ASP A 52 18.73 -9.81 16.17
CA ASP A 52 18.51 -10.92 17.11
C ASP A 52 19.30 -12.21 16.76
N GLY A 53 20.02 -12.18 15.63
CA GLY A 53 20.85 -13.27 15.12
C GLY A 53 20.12 -14.29 14.26
N LYS A 54 18.79 -14.20 14.07
CA LYS A 54 18.06 -14.99 13.07
C LYS A 54 18.31 -14.44 11.67
N GLY A 55 17.91 -15.16 10.63
CA GLY A 55 18.06 -14.65 9.27
C GLY A 55 17.01 -15.13 8.28
N ALA A 56 16.86 -14.40 7.18
CA ALA A 56 16.07 -14.82 6.03
C ALA A 56 17.02 -15.30 4.94
N TYR A 57 16.85 -16.55 4.53
CA TYR A 57 17.64 -17.21 3.50
C TYR A 57 16.90 -17.21 2.17
N TRP A 58 17.61 -16.78 1.13
CA TRP A 58 17.05 -16.49 -0.19
C TRP A 58 17.84 -17.18 -1.28
N LYS A 59 17.15 -17.51 -2.37
CA LYS A 59 17.73 -18.25 -3.49
C LYS A 59 18.71 -17.39 -4.30
N SER A 60 18.46 -16.09 -4.40
CA SER A 60 19.40 -15.14 -5.00
C SER A 60 19.07 -13.70 -4.60
N LEU A 61 20.00 -12.78 -4.88
CA LEU A 61 19.77 -11.34 -4.70
C LEU A 61 18.69 -10.81 -5.66
N GLU A 62 18.58 -11.35 -6.87
CA GLU A 62 17.54 -10.99 -7.84
C GLU A 62 16.15 -11.30 -7.30
N GLN A 63 15.95 -12.47 -6.68
CA GLN A 63 14.67 -12.81 -6.04
C GLN A 63 14.31 -11.83 -4.92
N VAL A 64 15.31 -11.38 -4.16
CA VAL A 64 15.11 -10.37 -3.12
C VAL A 64 14.75 -9.04 -3.75
N ASN A 65 15.44 -8.61 -4.80
CA ASN A 65 15.12 -7.38 -5.51
C ASN A 65 13.73 -7.44 -6.16
N GLU A 66 13.30 -8.57 -6.72
CA GLU A 66 11.95 -8.76 -7.27
C GLU A 66 10.88 -8.62 -6.19
N ILE A 67 11.10 -9.22 -5.02
CA ILE A 67 10.16 -9.12 -3.89
C ILE A 67 10.20 -7.74 -3.26
N MET A 68 11.38 -7.12 -3.13
CA MET A 68 11.51 -5.75 -2.65
C MET A 68 10.83 -4.79 -3.61
N VAL A 69 10.99 -4.94 -4.93
CA VAL A 69 10.26 -4.16 -5.95
C VAL A 69 8.77 -4.45 -5.87
N LYS A 70 8.35 -5.68 -5.57
CA LYS A 70 6.94 -6.01 -5.40
C LYS A 70 6.35 -5.38 -4.15
N VAL A 71 7.04 -5.47 -3.01
CA VAL A 71 6.67 -4.84 -1.73
C VAL A 71 6.70 -3.33 -1.89
N GLU A 72 7.73 -2.77 -2.50
CA GLU A 72 7.89 -1.36 -2.82
C GLU A 72 6.76 -0.88 -3.74
N LYS A 73 6.43 -1.64 -4.80
CA LYS A 73 5.25 -1.37 -5.63
C LYS A 73 3.96 -1.46 -4.83
N GLU A 74 3.81 -2.44 -3.95
CA GLU A 74 2.63 -2.60 -3.09
C GLU A 74 2.51 -1.45 -2.07
N THR A 75 3.63 -0.93 -1.53
CA THR A 75 3.65 0.24 -0.64
C THR A 75 3.51 1.58 -1.38
N GLU A 76 4.11 1.72 -2.58
CA GLU A 76 3.97 2.90 -3.45
C GLU A 76 2.58 3.00 -4.08
N VAL A 77 1.86 1.87 -4.22
CA VAL A 77 0.47 1.88 -4.66
C VAL A 77 -0.39 2.78 -3.78
N PHE A 78 0.00 3.02 -2.52
CA PHE A 78 -0.69 3.94 -1.61
C PHE A 78 -0.01 5.31 -1.47
N ASN A 79 1.14 5.53 -2.13
CA ASN A 79 1.82 6.82 -2.15
C ASN A 79 1.09 7.80 -3.08
N MET A 80 0.24 8.65 -2.53
CA MET A 80 -0.50 9.65 -3.31
C MET A 80 0.27 10.96 -3.52
N THR A 81 1.55 11.07 -3.14
CA THR A 81 2.30 12.35 -3.17
C THR A 81 2.49 12.93 -4.58
N GLY A 82 2.56 12.07 -5.60
CA GLY A 82 2.56 12.51 -7.01
C GLY A 82 1.21 13.08 -7.47
N TRP A 83 0.14 12.75 -6.75
CA TRP A 83 -1.25 13.14 -7.02
C TRP A 83 -1.70 14.33 -6.15
N ILE A 84 -1.48 14.23 -4.84
CA ILE A 84 -1.76 15.23 -3.82
C ILE A 84 -0.43 15.90 -3.45
N LYS A 85 -0.16 17.01 -4.13
CA LYS A 85 1.09 17.78 -3.94
C LYS A 85 0.98 18.76 -2.76
N SER A 86 -0.22 19.27 -2.50
CA SER A 86 -0.51 20.22 -1.44
C SER A 86 -2.02 20.33 -1.22
N LYS A 87 -2.48 20.98 -0.14
CA LYS A 87 -3.92 21.14 0.11
C LYS A 87 -4.62 22.00 -0.95
N GLU A 88 -3.89 22.93 -1.56
CA GLU A 88 -4.39 23.86 -2.57
C GLU A 88 -4.79 23.14 -3.87
N ASN A 89 -4.30 21.93 -4.12
CA ASN A 89 -4.60 21.18 -5.34
C ASN A 89 -5.86 20.29 -5.24
N LEU A 90 -6.52 20.25 -4.08
CA LEU A 90 -7.72 19.43 -3.87
C LEU A 90 -8.87 19.71 -4.85
N PRO A 91 -9.22 20.98 -5.19
CA PRO A 91 -10.26 21.25 -6.17
C PRO A 91 -9.95 20.62 -7.55
N THR A 92 -8.69 20.71 -7.98
CA THR A 92 -8.24 20.09 -9.23
C THR A 92 -8.29 18.56 -9.17
N ILE A 93 -7.94 17.96 -8.01
CA ILE A 93 -8.04 16.51 -7.82
C ILE A 93 -9.50 16.06 -7.87
N LYS A 94 -10.41 16.83 -7.26
CA LYS A 94 -11.85 16.55 -7.27
C LYS A 94 -12.38 16.45 -8.70
N GLU A 95 -12.08 17.46 -9.52
CA GLU A 95 -12.46 17.50 -10.94
C GLU A 95 -11.82 16.35 -11.73
N LYS A 96 -10.51 16.14 -11.58
CA LYS A 96 -9.78 15.05 -12.25
C LYS A 96 -10.34 13.67 -11.89
N SER A 97 -10.67 13.46 -10.62
CA SER A 97 -11.19 12.18 -10.13
C SER A 97 -12.57 11.89 -10.72
N LEU A 98 -13.49 12.87 -10.72
CA LEU A 98 -14.79 12.72 -11.33
C LEU A 98 -14.69 12.43 -12.83
N GLN A 99 -13.81 13.13 -13.54
CA GLN A 99 -13.63 12.93 -14.98
C GLN A 99 -13.13 11.52 -15.31
N LEU A 100 -12.09 11.04 -14.61
CA LEU A 100 -11.57 9.68 -14.80
C LEU A 100 -12.60 8.59 -14.49
N LEU A 101 -13.35 8.76 -13.40
CA LEU A 101 -14.39 7.80 -13.03
C LEU A 101 -15.55 7.83 -14.01
N LYS A 102 -15.94 9.00 -14.51
CA LYS A 102 -16.97 9.15 -15.54
C LYS A 102 -16.58 8.44 -16.83
N GLU A 103 -15.35 8.62 -17.29
CA GLU A 103 -14.81 7.95 -18.47
C GLU A 103 -14.80 6.43 -18.29
N LYS A 104 -14.35 5.93 -17.14
CA LYS A 104 -14.32 4.49 -16.85
C LYS A 104 -15.72 3.89 -16.69
N ALA A 105 -16.65 4.62 -16.06
CA ALA A 105 -18.01 4.14 -15.77
C ALA A 105 -18.97 4.31 -16.95
N GLY A 106 -18.63 5.13 -17.95
CA GLY A 106 -19.46 5.44 -19.11
C GLY A 106 -20.76 6.17 -18.76
N LYS A 107 -20.80 6.89 -17.64
CA LYS A 107 -22.00 7.59 -17.14
C LYS A 107 -21.61 8.82 -16.31
N ILE A 108 -22.56 9.75 -16.17
CA ILE A 108 -22.40 10.90 -15.27
C ILE A 108 -22.32 10.37 -13.83
N LEU A 109 -21.35 10.88 -13.08
CA LEU A 109 -21.16 10.58 -11.68
C LEU A 109 -21.27 11.86 -10.87
N ASP A 110 -21.87 11.74 -9.70
CA ASP A 110 -21.94 12.72 -8.62
C ASP A 110 -21.54 12.01 -7.32
N TYR A 111 -21.80 12.61 -6.15
CA TYR A 111 -21.51 12.00 -4.84
C TYR A 111 -22.74 11.33 -4.20
N SER A 112 -23.73 10.94 -5.00
CA SER A 112 -24.90 10.19 -4.51
C SER A 112 -24.58 8.71 -4.28
N GLN A 113 -25.43 8.04 -3.51
CA GLN A 113 -25.38 6.59 -3.31
C GLN A 113 -25.47 5.79 -4.62
N GLN A 114 -26.19 6.30 -5.62
CA GLN A 114 -26.27 5.65 -6.93
C GLN A 114 -24.92 5.69 -7.66
N SER A 115 -24.24 6.85 -7.67
CA SER A 115 -22.91 7.00 -8.25
C SER A 115 -21.87 6.19 -7.47
N LEU A 116 -21.96 6.16 -6.14
CA LEU A 116 -21.09 5.34 -5.29
C LEU A 116 -21.25 3.84 -5.59
N SER A 117 -22.48 3.35 -5.81
CA SER A 117 -22.72 1.98 -6.25
C SER A 117 -22.11 1.69 -7.63
N ALA A 118 -22.12 2.67 -8.53
CA ALA A 118 -21.48 2.54 -9.85
C ALA A 118 -19.94 2.49 -9.73
N VAL A 119 -19.34 3.38 -8.93
CA VAL A 119 -17.90 3.40 -8.65
C VAL A 119 -17.44 2.11 -7.97
N SER A 120 -18.23 1.59 -7.02
CA SER A 120 -17.96 0.33 -6.31
C SER A 120 -17.93 -0.91 -7.21
N LYS A 121 -18.50 -0.83 -8.42
CA LYS A 121 -18.50 -1.92 -9.41
C LYS A 121 -17.35 -1.81 -10.41
N LEU A 122 -16.57 -0.73 -10.37
CA LEU A 122 -15.39 -0.58 -11.22
C LEU A 122 -14.35 -1.60 -10.81
N LYS A 123 -13.88 -2.37 -11.79
CA LYS A 123 -12.79 -3.32 -11.61
C LYS A 123 -11.47 -2.64 -11.92
N ILE A 124 -10.52 -2.80 -11.01
CA ILE A 124 -9.12 -2.43 -11.20
C ILE A 124 -8.39 -3.74 -11.47
N GLU A 125 -8.00 -3.97 -12.71
CA GLU A 125 -7.37 -5.23 -13.11
C GLU A 125 -5.90 -5.27 -12.68
N ASN A 126 -5.26 -4.10 -12.70
CA ASN A 126 -3.88 -3.95 -12.26
C ASN A 126 -3.63 -2.55 -11.70
N ILE A 127 -3.49 -2.44 -10.37
CA ILE A 127 -3.34 -1.14 -9.70
C ILE A 127 -2.07 -0.39 -10.18
N ALA A 128 -0.99 -1.10 -10.51
CA ALA A 128 0.22 -0.45 -11.00
C ALA A 128 0.02 0.21 -12.37
N LYS A 129 -0.83 -0.36 -13.24
CA LYS A 129 -1.16 0.20 -14.55
C LYS A 129 -2.31 1.21 -14.50
N GLU A 130 -3.24 1.04 -13.56
CA GLU A 130 -4.44 1.86 -13.39
C GLU A 130 -4.35 2.75 -12.14
N ARG A 131 -3.14 3.21 -11.82
CA ARG A 131 -2.83 3.93 -10.58
C ARG A 131 -3.64 5.22 -10.43
N GLU A 132 -3.80 5.98 -11.51
CA GLU A 132 -4.62 7.20 -11.53
C GLU A 132 -6.10 6.90 -11.20
N LEU A 133 -6.64 5.81 -11.77
CA LEU A 133 -8.02 5.38 -11.53
C LEU A 133 -8.19 4.90 -10.09
N PHE A 134 -7.21 4.16 -9.55
CA PHE A 134 -7.21 3.75 -8.16
C PHE A 134 -7.23 4.95 -7.22
N TYR A 135 -6.35 5.93 -7.42
CA TYR A 135 -6.34 7.18 -6.65
C TYR A 135 -7.65 7.97 -6.78
N ALA A 136 -8.25 8.00 -7.97
CA ALA A 136 -9.56 8.62 -8.17
C ALA A 136 -10.65 7.93 -7.35
N ILE A 137 -10.64 6.59 -7.23
CA ILE A 137 -11.58 5.83 -6.38
C ILE A 137 -11.38 6.18 -4.90
N LEU A 138 -10.14 6.21 -4.41
CA LEU A 138 -9.85 6.58 -3.02
C LEU A 138 -10.29 8.00 -2.70
N TYR A 139 -9.96 8.96 -3.58
CA TYR A 139 -10.37 10.35 -3.40
C TYR A 139 -11.89 10.52 -3.48
N TYR A 140 -12.54 9.87 -4.45
CA TYR A 140 -14.00 9.91 -4.60
C TYR A 140 -14.70 9.40 -3.34
N SER A 141 -14.17 8.36 -2.69
CA SER A 141 -14.74 7.87 -1.42
C SER A 141 -14.72 8.93 -0.31
N CYS A 142 -13.71 9.81 -0.30
CA CYS A 142 -13.63 10.92 0.65
C CYS A 142 -14.73 11.95 0.38
N GLU A 143 -14.94 12.32 -0.89
CA GLU A 143 -16.01 13.27 -1.26
C GLU A 143 -17.40 12.68 -0.99
N ALA A 144 -17.63 11.39 -1.27
CA ALA A 144 -18.87 10.69 -0.96
C ALA A 144 -19.15 10.64 0.55
N CYS A 145 -18.16 10.25 1.34
CA CYS A 145 -18.25 10.25 2.81
C CYS A 145 -18.47 11.67 3.37
N ALA A 146 -17.75 12.67 2.84
CA ALA A 146 -17.93 14.07 3.23
C ALA A 146 -19.36 14.57 2.96
N ALA A 147 -19.95 14.20 1.82
CA ALA A 147 -21.33 14.54 1.49
C ALA A 147 -22.33 13.92 2.49
N GLU A 148 -22.07 12.71 2.97
CA GLU A 148 -22.94 11.99 3.90
C GLU A 148 -22.91 12.59 5.32
N ILE A 149 -21.73 12.97 5.82
CA ILE A 149 -21.57 13.49 7.18
C ILE A 149 -21.56 15.02 7.26
N ASN A 150 -21.85 15.71 6.15
CA ASN A 150 -21.69 17.16 6.02
C ASN A 150 -20.30 17.64 6.46
N GLY A 151 -19.27 16.91 6.02
CA GLY A 151 -17.86 17.17 6.29
C GLY A 151 -17.15 17.82 5.11
N SER A 152 -15.82 17.83 5.18
CA SER A 152 -14.94 18.33 4.12
C SER A 152 -13.75 17.40 3.90
N VAL A 153 -13.33 17.25 2.65
CA VAL A 153 -12.08 16.55 2.32
C VAL A 153 -10.89 17.43 2.70
N ASP A 154 -9.90 16.83 3.35
CA ASP A 154 -8.63 17.45 3.72
C ASP A 154 -7.48 16.48 3.38
N VAL A 155 -6.26 16.90 3.69
CA VAL A 155 -5.05 16.09 3.51
C VAL A 155 -4.29 16.01 4.82
N GLU A 156 -3.81 14.81 5.15
CA GLU A 156 -2.89 14.61 6.27
C GLU A 156 -1.57 14.01 5.81
N PRO A 157 -0.44 14.43 6.43
CA PRO A 157 0.82 13.74 6.25
C PRO A 157 0.75 12.36 6.92
N ILE A 158 1.34 11.35 6.28
CA ILE A 158 1.49 10.02 6.87
C ILE A 158 2.76 10.03 7.72
N SER A 159 2.60 9.81 9.04
CA SER A 159 3.71 9.82 10.01
C SER A 159 4.86 8.92 9.57
N GLY A 160 6.09 9.44 9.65
CA GLY A 160 7.30 8.72 9.24
C GLY A 160 7.56 8.69 7.74
N THR A 161 6.76 9.42 6.94
CA THR A 161 6.94 9.53 5.48
C THR A 161 6.80 10.98 5.03
N ASN A 162 7.20 11.28 3.79
CA ASN A 162 6.89 12.55 3.13
C ASN A 162 5.57 12.48 2.34
N TYR A 163 4.72 11.49 2.65
CA TYR A 163 3.51 11.22 1.88
C TYR A 163 2.28 11.88 2.47
N TYR A 164 1.33 12.14 1.58
CA TYR A 164 0.03 12.70 1.92
C TYR A 164 -1.08 11.70 1.63
N ARG A 165 -2.11 11.70 2.48
CA ARG A 165 -3.35 10.95 2.29
C ARG A 165 -4.57 11.88 2.33
N PRO A 166 -5.58 11.67 1.48
CA PRO A 166 -6.86 12.36 1.62
C PRO A 166 -7.59 11.81 2.85
N VAL A 167 -8.24 12.69 3.60
CA VAL A 167 -9.08 12.32 4.75
C VAL A 167 -10.36 13.12 4.70
N VAL A 168 -11.36 12.73 5.48
CA VAL A 168 -12.57 13.52 5.70
C VAL A 168 -12.56 14.07 7.11
N LYS A 169 -12.90 15.35 7.27
CA LYS A 169 -13.10 15.99 8.56
C LYS A 169 -14.55 16.40 8.72
N ASP A 170 -15.16 16.06 9.85
CA ASP A 170 -16.48 16.58 10.19
C ASP A 170 -16.39 17.93 10.93
N ASN A 171 -17.55 18.50 11.26
CA ASN A 171 -17.65 19.77 12.00
C ASN A 171 -17.12 19.72 13.44
N LYS A 172 -16.87 18.53 14.00
CA LYS A 172 -16.26 18.32 15.32
C LYS A 172 -14.75 18.09 15.22
N GLY A 173 -14.18 18.13 14.01
CA GLY A 173 -12.77 17.86 13.76
C GLY A 173 -12.40 16.38 13.85
N ARG A 174 -13.38 15.46 13.87
CA ARG A 174 -13.10 14.02 13.77
C ARG A 174 -12.59 13.72 12.36
N VAL A 175 -11.59 12.84 12.28
CA VAL A 175 -10.94 12.46 11.03
C VAL A 175 -11.38 11.06 10.64
N TYR A 176 -11.78 10.89 9.39
CA TYR A 176 -12.23 9.63 8.80
C TYR A 176 -11.35 9.28 7.60
N ILE A 177 -11.05 8.00 7.43
CA ILE A 177 -10.33 7.45 6.28
C ILE A 177 -11.25 6.43 5.60
N PRO A 178 -12.24 6.90 4.81
CA PRO A 178 -13.36 6.08 4.32
C PRO A 178 -12.96 4.88 3.45
N TYR A 179 -11.72 4.85 2.99
CA TYR A 179 -11.17 3.79 2.14
C TYR A 179 -10.19 2.86 2.87
N ALA A 180 -10.01 2.99 4.19
CA ALA A 180 -9.01 2.22 4.94
C ALA A 180 -9.21 0.70 4.80
N GLU A 181 -10.43 0.21 5.06
CA GLU A 181 -10.78 -1.21 4.93
C GLU A 181 -10.67 -1.68 3.47
N PHE A 182 -10.99 -0.80 2.52
CA PHE A 182 -10.78 -1.08 1.11
C PHE A 182 -9.30 -1.33 0.80
N LEU A 183 -8.36 -0.55 1.35
CA LEU A 183 -6.92 -0.81 1.17
C LEU A 183 -6.49 -2.12 1.83
N GLU A 184 -6.95 -2.37 3.05
CA GLU A 184 -6.63 -3.58 3.80
C GLU A 184 -7.08 -4.84 3.04
N SER A 185 -8.22 -4.77 2.35
CA SER A 185 -8.70 -5.89 1.54
C SER A 185 -7.76 -6.33 0.42
N PHE A 186 -6.96 -5.41 -0.13
CA PHE A 186 -5.94 -5.77 -1.13
C PHE A 186 -4.78 -6.54 -0.50
N VAL A 187 -4.39 -6.16 0.73
CA VAL A 187 -3.32 -6.81 1.49
C VAL A 187 -3.77 -8.19 1.95
N GLU A 188 -4.97 -8.28 2.50
CA GLU A 188 -5.53 -9.53 3.04
C GLU A 188 -6.17 -10.44 1.98
N LYS A 189 -6.29 -9.95 0.74
CA LYS A 189 -6.98 -10.63 -0.37
C LYS A 189 -8.45 -10.96 -0.05
N THR A 190 -9.09 -10.10 0.74
CA THR A 190 -10.53 -10.16 1.01
C THR A 190 -11.27 -9.32 -0.04
N LYS A 191 -12.61 -9.40 -0.05
CA LYS A 191 -13.45 -8.66 -0.99
C LYS A 191 -14.32 -7.68 -0.24
N ILE A 192 -13.92 -6.41 -0.23
CA ILE A 192 -14.75 -5.30 0.21
C ILE A 192 -14.88 -4.29 -0.94
N THR A 193 -16.06 -3.69 -1.04
CA THR A 193 -16.29 -2.57 -1.95
C THR A 193 -15.95 -1.25 -1.27
N ILE A 194 -15.72 -0.20 -2.06
CA ILE A 194 -15.46 1.14 -1.50
C ILE A 194 -16.67 1.67 -0.71
N ALA A 195 -17.91 1.35 -1.11
CA ALA A 195 -19.12 1.67 -0.35
C ALA A 195 -19.12 1.01 1.04
N GLN A 196 -18.87 -0.31 1.11
CA GLN A 196 -18.78 -1.02 2.39
C GLN A 196 -17.65 -0.50 3.28
N SER A 197 -16.53 -0.06 2.69
CA SER A 197 -15.45 0.58 3.44
C SER A 197 -15.90 1.90 4.08
N ILE A 198 -16.72 2.70 3.38
CA ILE A 198 -17.33 3.92 3.94
C ILE A 198 -18.25 3.55 5.10
N ASP A 199 -19.15 2.59 4.91
CA ASP A 199 -20.09 2.14 5.95
C ASP A 199 -19.35 1.73 7.24
N ILE A 200 -18.31 0.88 7.12
CA ILE A 200 -17.50 0.45 8.27
C ILE A 200 -16.80 1.64 8.94
N GLU A 201 -16.26 2.58 8.16
CA GLU A 201 -15.60 3.75 8.73
C GLU A 201 -16.57 4.65 9.49
N LEU A 202 -17.80 4.83 8.99
CA LEU A 202 -18.84 5.60 9.66
C LEU A 202 -19.35 4.91 10.94
N ASP A 203 -19.50 3.58 10.90
CA ASP A 203 -19.93 2.76 12.04
C ASP A 203 -18.95 2.87 13.23
N LYS A 204 -17.64 3.02 12.99
CA LYS A 204 -16.61 3.19 14.05
C LYS A 204 -16.92 4.36 14.98
N PHE A 205 -17.58 5.40 14.47
CA PHE A 205 -17.88 6.62 15.21
C PHE A 205 -19.31 6.70 15.73
N LYS A 206 -20.10 5.61 15.59
CA LYS A 206 -21.51 5.51 16.02
C LYS A 206 -22.33 6.74 15.62
N LEU A 207 -22.21 7.15 14.37
CA LEU A 207 -23.09 8.18 13.80
C LEU A 207 -24.52 7.63 13.65
#